data_AF-Q1JQG5-F1
#
_entry.id   AF-Q1JQG5-F1
#
_cell.length_a   1.000
_cell.length_b   1.000
_cell.length_c   1.000
_cell.angle_alpha   90.00
_cell.angle_beta   90.00
_cell.angle_gamma   90.00
#
_symmetry.space_group_name_H-M   'P 1'
#
loop_
_entity.id
_entity.type
_entity.pdbx_description
1 polymer ?
#
loop_
_entity_poly.entity_id
_entity_poly.type
_entity_poly.pdbx_seq_one_letter_code
_entity_poly.pdbx_strand_id
1 'polypeptide(L)' 'VWSSIERKKLAEREPRLHNTELSKRLGQMWKCMTEEDKKPFRLEAEKLKTKLLEEHPDY' A
#
# COMPACT_ATOMS: atom_id res chain seq x y z
N VAL A 1 2.79 -1.59 0.32
CA VAL A 1 3.64 -0.93 -0.71
C VAL A 1 2.89 0.24 -1.35
N TRP A 2 1.81 0.00 -2.10
CA TRP A 2 1.01 1.06 -2.73
C TRP A 2 0.51 2.15 -1.77
N SER A 3 -0.14 1.76 -0.68
CA SER A 3 -0.71 2.70 0.31
C SER A 3 0.33 3.55 1.06
N SER A 4 1.61 3.22 0.99
CA SER A 4 2.68 4.06 1.55
C SER A 4 3.13 5.12 0.55
N ILE A 5 3.29 4.72 -0.73
CA ILE A 5 3.67 5.62 -1.82
C ILE A 5 2.58 6.67 -2.05
N GLU A 6 1.33 6.22 -2.14
CA GLU A 6 0.21 7.10 -2.50
C GLU A 6 -0.16 8.04 -1.34
N ARG A 7 0.03 7.59 -0.09
CA ARG A 7 -0.09 8.46 1.09
C ARG A 7 0.92 9.58 1.11
N LYS A 8 2.17 9.28 0.75
CA LYS A 8 3.22 10.30 0.68
C LYS A 8 2.86 11.36 -0.36
N LYS A 9 2.44 10.95 -1.57
CA LYS A 9 1.97 11.88 -2.60
C LYS A 9 0.77 12.72 -2.16
N LEU A 10 -0.20 12.11 -1.49
CA LEU A 10 -1.37 12.84 -0.98
C LEU A 10 -1.00 13.79 0.16
N ALA A 11 -0.07 13.41 1.04
CA ALA A 11 0.43 14.28 2.10
C ALA A 11 1.24 15.47 1.54
N GLU A 12 1.96 15.26 0.44
CA GLU A 12 2.66 16.35 -0.27
C GLU A 12 1.67 17.33 -0.92
N ARG A 13 0.55 16.83 -1.45
CA ARG A 13 -0.52 17.65 -2.05
C ARG A 13 -1.41 18.33 -1.01
N GLU A 14 -1.73 17.63 0.07
CA GLU A 14 -2.61 18.08 1.15
C GLU A 14 -1.90 17.95 2.51
N PRO A 15 -0.89 18.80 2.81
CA PRO A 15 -0.12 18.72 4.05
C PRO A 15 -0.93 19.04 5.31
N ARG A 16 -2.14 19.59 5.15
CA ARG A 16 -3.09 19.87 6.23
C ARG A 16 -3.92 18.65 6.63
N LEU A 17 -3.97 17.61 5.78
CA LEU A 17 -4.73 16.42 6.07
C LEU A 17 -3.96 15.48 7.00
N HIS A 18 -4.69 14.94 7.99
CA HIS A 18 -4.14 13.95 8.90
C HIS A 18 -3.98 12.60 8.19
N ASN A 19 -2.93 11.87 8.54
CA ASN A 19 -2.63 10.55 7.99
C ASN A 19 -3.78 9.54 8.14
N THR A 20 -4.61 9.69 9.18
CA THR A 20 -5.82 8.89 9.39
C THR A 20 -6.84 9.07 8.27
N GLU A 21 -7.03 10.31 7.81
CA GLU A 21 -7.96 10.64 6.72
C GLU A 21 -7.40 10.22 5.36
N LEU A 22 -6.09 10.42 5.15
CA LEU A 22 -5.40 9.90 3.96
C LEU A 22 -5.53 8.37 3.87
N SER A 23 -5.36 7.66 4.99
CA SER A 23 -5.49 6.20 5.03
C SER A 23 -6.91 5.73 4.71
N LYS A 24 -7.95 6.44 5.18
CA LYS A 24 -9.35 6.15 4.82
C LYS A 24 -9.59 6.30 3.32
N ARG A 25 -9.16 7.43 2.74
CA ARG A 25 -9.30 7.68 1.29
C ARG A 25 -8.55 6.65 0.46
N LEU A 26 -7.32 6.32 0.85
CA LEU A 26 -6.53 5.28 0.18
C LEU A 26 -7.18 3.91 0.26
N GLY A 27 -7.79 3.55 1.39
CA GLY A 27 -8.53 2.30 1.52
C GLY A 27 -9.74 2.23 0.57
N GLN A 28 -10.44 3.35 0.37
CA GLN A 28 -11.53 3.43 -0.61
C GLN A 28 -11.01 3.37 -2.05
N MET A 29 -9.97 4.15 -2.38
CA MET A 29 -9.32 4.10 -3.69
C MET A 29 -8.84 2.69 -4.03
N TRP A 30 -8.19 2.01 -3.08
CA TRP A 30 -7.78 0.62 -3.25
C TRP A 30 -8.97 -0.29 -3.56
N LYS A 31 -10.10 -0.15 -2.85
CA LYS A 31 -11.30 -0.94 -3.15
C LYS A 31 -11.83 -0.68 -4.56
N CYS A 32 -11.78 0.58 -5.02
CA CYS A 32 -12.25 0.98 -6.35
C CYS A 32 -11.24 0.68 -7.48
N MET A 33 -9.97 0.41 -7.19
CA MET A 33 -8.98 0.03 -8.21
C MET A 33 -9.33 -1.30 -8.85
N THR A 34 -8.98 -1.45 -10.12
CA THR A 34 -9.17 -2.70 -10.84
C THR A 34 -8.18 -3.76 -10.36
N GLU A 35 -8.48 -5.03 -10.63
CA GLU A 35 -7.58 -6.12 -10.28
C GLU A 35 -6.25 -6.04 -11.05
N GLU A 36 -6.26 -5.46 -12.25
CA GLU A 36 -5.08 -5.21 -13.07
C GLU A 36 -4.15 -4.18 -12.43
N ASP A 37 -4.70 -3.08 -11.91
CA ASP A 37 -3.92 -2.06 -11.21
C ASP A 37 -3.38 -2.56 -9.87
N LYS A 38 -4.12 -3.45 -9.19
CA LYS A 38 -3.69 -4.05 -7.92
C LYS A 38 -2.66 -5.16 -8.12
N LYS A 39 -2.67 -5.83 -9.27
CA LYS A 39 -1.83 -7.00 -9.58
C LYS A 39 -0.34 -6.78 -9.28
N PRO A 40 0.32 -5.71 -9.77
CA PRO A 40 1.74 -5.49 -9.48
C PRO A 40 1.99 -5.33 -7.96
N PHE A 41 1.12 -4.63 -7.24
CA PHE A 41 1.27 -4.41 -5.81
C PHE A 41 0.99 -5.66 -4.97
N ARG A 42 0.09 -6.54 -5.43
CA ARG A 42 -0.14 -7.85 -4.80
C ARG A 42 1.05 -8.77 -5.01
N LEU A 43 1.57 -8.86 -6.24
CA LEU A 43 2.76 -9.65 -6.54
C LEU A 43 3.97 -9.16 -5.74
N GLU A 44 4.14 -7.85 -5.60
CA GLU A 44 5.22 -7.29 -4.80
C GLU A 44 5.05 -7.57 -3.31
N ALA A 45 3.83 -7.49 -2.77
CA ALA A 45 3.54 -7.87 -1.39
C ALA A 45 3.77 -9.37 -1.13
N GLU A 46 3.40 -10.23 -2.07
CA GLU A 46 3.62 -11.66 -2.00
C GLU A 46 5.12 -11.99 -2.06
N LYS A 47 5.86 -11.35 -2.98
CA LYS A 47 7.32 -11.48 -3.05
C LYS A 47 7.99 -11.04 -1.75
N LEU A 48 7.53 -9.94 -1.15
CA LEU A 48 8.04 -9.47 0.13
C LEU A 48 7.75 -10.47 1.26
N LYS A 49 6.56 -11.09 1.24
CA LYS A 49 6.17 -12.12 2.21
C LYS A 49 7.01 -13.39 2.07
N THR A 50 7.24 -13.87 0.84
CA THR A 50 8.11 -15.02 0.59
C THR A 50 9.53 -14.74 1.06
N LYS A 51 10.06 -13.56 0.73
CA LYS A 51 11.38 -13.14 1.19
C LYS A 51 11.47 -13.11 2.72
N LEU A 52 10.44 -12.58 3.39
CA LEU A 52 10.40 -12.56 4.87
C LEU A 52 10.41 -13.98 5.45
N LEU A 53 9.65 -14.90 4.84
CA LEU A 53 9.61 -16.30 5.27
C LEU A 53 10.95 -17.03 5.04
N GLU A 54 11.64 -16.72 3.93
CA GLU A 54 12.97 -17.25 3.64
C GLU A 54 14.05 -16.67 4.56
N GLU A 55 14.00 -15.36 4.86
CA GLU A 55 14.94 -14.69 5.76
C GLU A 55 14.66 -15.00 7.24
N HIS A 56 13.41 -15.26 7.59
CA HIS A 56 12.95 -15.57 8.95
C HIS A 56 12.05 -16.82 8.96
N PRO A 57 12.63 -18.01 8.78
CA PRO A 57 11.87 -19.27 8.77
C PRO A 57 11.27 -19.64 10.14
N ASP A 58 11.70 -19.00 11.24
CA ASP A 58 11.26 -19.26 12.63
C ASP A 58 10.15 -18.30 13.14
N TYR A 59 9.43 -17.60 12.25
CA TYR A 59 8.28 -16.75 12.66
C TYR A 59 6.99 -17.54 12.85
#